data_AF-A0AAP1BTG3-F1
#
_entry.id   AF-A0AAP1BTG3-F1
#
_cell.length_a   1.000
_cell.length_b   1.000
_cell.length_c   1.000
_cell.angle_alpha   90.00
_cell.angle_beta   90.00
_cell.angle_gamma   90.00
#
_symmetry.space_group_name_H-M   'P 1'
#
loop_
_entity.id
_entity.type
_entity.pdbx_description
1 polymer ?
#
loop_
_entity_poly.entity_id
_entity_poly.type
_entity_poly.pdbx_seq_one_letter_code
_entity_poly.pdbx_strand_id
1 'polypeptide(L)'
;MKVLLITLMVIITSCFYFPFEFTFLPAGINTKIMLAVIGVPLMGYHMIQMQSVKLSKEVLISSIIAILFSLIGFYSVDYNHSDDYSYATYIVSMWIWFLASYAAITLISFVHGYLSYSLIVNYLIAVCIMQCGLALAINFIPSFKGLVDAYFVTGSIDFLDKVKRLYGIGATLDVAGVRFSAVLIMIAVLLAKDVVVRNNQKLAAVYFISFLLIAGIGNMISRTTSVGMLIGVIYLIYALNLLKANVSILNLQIWKIILLSMIFVFTIGAYFYNTNKEIYELFRFGFEGFFNWLEKGVWYTDSTDKLNTEMWIWPEASDTKTWLIGKAVFTEWHAVGTDIGYCRFVFYCGLTGLSMFILFFIYLSYSMWNRFWKIRHLFLLLFILALINWVKVSTDIFLVYALFLSLSSPYLYERFYIESEENENSI
;
A
#
# COMPACT_ATOMS: atom_id res chain seq x y z
N MET A 1 20.46 -2.80 -22.76
CA MET A 1 19.04 -2.58 -23.09
C MET A 1 18.08 -3.10 -22.00
N LYS A 2 18.16 -4.38 -21.59
CA LYS A 2 17.22 -4.97 -20.60
C LYS A 2 17.20 -4.25 -19.23
N VAL A 3 18.36 -3.85 -18.69
CA VAL A 3 18.43 -3.10 -17.42
C VAL A 3 17.69 -1.76 -17.49
N LEU A 4 17.86 -1.01 -18.59
CA LEU A 4 17.18 0.27 -18.79
C LEU A 4 15.66 0.11 -18.88
N LEU A 5 15.19 -0.97 -19.53
CA LEU A 5 13.77 -1.32 -19.56
C LEU A 5 13.24 -1.69 -18.16
N ILE A 6 14.02 -2.43 -17.36
CA ILE A 6 13.63 -2.76 -15.97
C ILE A 6 13.54 -1.49 -15.12
N THR A 7 14.50 -0.56 -15.24
CA THR A 7 14.44 0.74 -14.54
C THR A 7 13.22 1.54 -14.97
N LEU A 8 12.90 1.56 -16.27
CA LEU A 8 11.67 2.19 -16.77
C LEU A 8 10.41 1.54 -16.16
N MET A 9 10.36 0.22 -16.02
CA MET A 9 9.23 -0.47 -15.39
C MET A 9 9.09 -0.15 -13.89
N VAL A 10 10.19 0.10 -13.17
CA VAL A 10 10.13 0.60 -11.79
C VAL A 10 9.47 1.98 -11.77
N ILE A 11 9.83 2.88 -12.68
CA ILE A 11 9.20 4.21 -12.79
C ILE A 11 7.70 4.09 -13.12
N ILE A 12 7.33 3.27 -14.09
CA ILE A 12 5.92 3.04 -14.46
C ILE A 12 5.13 2.44 -13.29
N THR A 13 5.72 1.50 -12.56
CA THR A 13 5.09 0.91 -11.37
C THR A 13 4.96 1.95 -10.26
N SER A 14 5.90 2.89 -10.13
CA SER A 14 5.75 4.04 -9.24
C SER A 14 4.61 4.96 -9.67
N CYS A 15 4.46 5.24 -10.97
CA CYS A 15 3.35 6.03 -11.50
C CYS A 15 1.98 5.41 -11.21
N PHE A 16 1.91 4.08 -11.10
CA PHE A 16 0.73 3.35 -10.63
C PHE A 16 0.59 3.41 -9.11
N TYR A 17 1.61 2.95 -8.39
CA TYR A 17 1.54 2.66 -6.95
C TYR A 17 1.57 3.94 -6.10
N PHE A 18 2.32 4.95 -6.53
CA PHE A 18 2.38 6.29 -5.95
C PHE A 18 1.98 7.33 -7.01
N PRO A 19 0.69 7.42 -7.36
CA PRO A 19 0.26 8.33 -8.39
C PRO A 19 0.43 9.78 -7.93
N PHE A 20 0.81 10.63 -8.88
CA PHE A 20 1.03 12.06 -8.67
C PHE A 20 0.40 12.84 -9.83
N GLU A 21 0.28 14.15 -9.64
CA GLU A 21 -0.21 15.09 -10.64
C GLU A 21 0.93 15.99 -11.10
N PHE A 22 0.88 16.39 -12.36
CA PHE A 22 1.84 17.32 -12.94
C PHE A 22 1.30 18.74 -12.85
N THR A 23 2.17 19.70 -12.52
CA THR A 23 1.80 21.12 -12.42
C THR A 23 1.32 21.73 -13.73
N PHE A 24 1.75 21.17 -14.87
CA PHE A 24 1.42 21.65 -16.21
C PHE A 24 0.16 21.01 -16.82
N LEU A 25 -0.44 20.00 -16.17
CA LEU A 25 -1.65 19.35 -16.66
C LEU A 25 -2.90 19.85 -15.91
N PRO A 26 -4.10 19.70 -16.51
CA PRO A 26 -5.35 19.98 -15.81
C PRO A 26 -5.45 19.24 -14.48
N ALA A 27 -5.92 19.95 -13.45
CA ALA A 27 -6.13 19.38 -12.11
C ALA A 27 -7.02 18.12 -12.19
N GLY A 28 -6.62 17.07 -11.47
CA GLY A 28 -7.32 15.78 -11.45
C GLY A 28 -6.82 14.75 -12.47
N ILE A 29 -5.94 15.12 -13.42
CA ILE A 29 -5.26 14.14 -14.29
C ILE A 29 -3.98 13.65 -13.60
N ASN A 30 -4.13 12.60 -12.80
CA ASN A 30 -3.01 11.90 -12.18
C ASN A 30 -2.47 10.75 -13.06
N THR A 31 -1.27 10.28 -12.74
CA THR A 31 -0.59 9.22 -13.50
C THR A 31 -1.33 7.89 -13.52
N LYS A 32 -2.13 7.55 -12.49
CA LYS A 32 -2.94 6.31 -12.52
C LYS A 32 -4.04 6.38 -13.60
N ILE A 33 -4.66 7.55 -13.82
CA ILE A 33 -5.66 7.72 -14.89
C ILE A 33 -4.98 7.57 -16.25
N MET A 34 -3.78 8.15 -16.43
CA MET A 34 -3.02 7.97 -17.68
C MET A 34 -2.72 6.49 -17.96
N LEU A 35 -2.30 5.73 -16.93
CA LEU A 35 -2.07 4.30 -17.07
C LEU A 35 -3.36 3.53 -17.33
N ALA A 36 -4.49 3.92 -16.73
CA ALA A 36 -5.78 3.32 -17.02
C ALA A 36 -6.20 3.52 -18.49
N VAL A 37 -5.95 4.71 -19.05
CA VAL A 37 -6.20 5.00 -20.48
C VAL A 37 -5.37 4.08 -21.39
N ILE A 38 -4.15 3.71 -20.99
CA ILE A 38 -3.33 2.72 -21.71
C ILE A 38 -3.84 1.29 -21.45
N GLY A 39 -4.33 1.00 -20.25
CA GLY A 39 -4.86 -0.31 -19.86
C GLY A 39 -6.10 -0.75 -20.63
N VAL A 40 -7.00 0.18 -20.95
CA VAL A 40 -8.23 -0.08 -21.74
C VAL A 40 -7.94 -0.73 -23.10
N PRO A 41 -7.16 -0.12 -24.01
CA PRO A 41 -6.87 -0.70 -25.31
C PRO A 41 -6.05 -1.99 -25.21
N LEU A 42 -5.13 -2.10 -24.24
CA LEU A 42 -4.37 -3.34 -24.01
C LEU A 42 -5.30 -4.50 -23.63
N MET A 43 -6.21 -4.28 -22.69
CA MET A 43 -7.18 -5.29 -22.28
C MET A 43 -8.12 -5.67 -23.43
N GLY A 44 -8.60 -4.68 -24.19
CA GLY A 44 -9.42 -4.91 -25.39
C GLY A 44 -8.68 -5.74 -26.45
N TYR A 45 -7.42 -5.42 -26.72
CA TYR A 45 -6.58 -6.19 -27.65
C TYR A 45 -6.38 -7.63 -27.20
N HIS A 46 -6.12 -7.86 -25.91
CA HIS A 46 -5.97 -9.21 -25.36
C HIS A 46 -7.28 -10.02 -25.40
N MET A 47 -8.43 -9.39 -25.20
CA MET A 47 -9.74 -10.04 -25.37
C MET A 47 -9.98 -10.47 -26.83
N ILE A 48 -9.58 -9.64 -27.79
CA ILE A 48 -9.62 -9.98 -29.22
C ILE A 48 -8.71 -11.18 -29.52
N GLN A 49 -7.49 -11.18 -28.98
CA GLN A 49 -6.56 -12.31 -29.16
C GLN A 49 -7.09 -13.62 -28.58
N MET A 50 -7.78 -13.57 -27.43
CA MET A 50 -8.43 -14.75 -26.85
C MET A 50 -9.73 -15.15 -27.55
N GLN A 51 -10.16 -14.40 -28.58
CA GLN A 51 -11.44 -14.57 -29.28
C GLN A 51 -12.65 -14.66 -28.34
N SER A 52 -12.53 -14.10 -27.12
CA SER A 52 -13.55 -14.20 -26.10
C SER A 52 -13.45 -13.06 -25.09
N VAL A 53 -14.59 -12.43 -24.81
CA VAL A 53 -14.70 -11.38 -23.78
C VAL A 53 -14.81 -12.06 -22.41
N LYS A 54 -13.68 -12.56 -21.91
CA LYS A 54 -13.60 -13.22 -20.60
C LYS A 54 -12.99 -12.28 -19.57
N LEU A 55 -13.79 -11.88 -18.59
CA LEU A 55 -13.31 -11.33 -17.33
C LEU A 55 -13.21 -12.45 -16.29
N SER A 56 -12.21 -12.37 -15.42
CA SER A 56 -12.10 -13.25 -14.26
C SER A 56 -13.33 -13.10 -13.36
N LYS A 57 -13.83 -14.20 -12.79
CA LYS A 57 -14.99 -14.20 -11.87
C LYS A 57 -14.78 -13.23 -10.70
N GLU A 58 -13.54 -13.13 -10.26
CA GLU A 58 -13.03 -12.28 -9.20
C GLU A 58 -13.29 -10.80 -9.49
N VAL A 59 -12.92 -10.32 -10.68
CA VAL A 59 -13.19 -8.94 -11.13
C VAL A 59 -14.69 -8.69 -11.31
N LEU A 60 -15.44 -9.67 -11.83
CA LEU A 60 -16.87 -9.51 -12.08
C LEU A 60 -17.67 -9.37 -10.77
N ILE A 61 -17.46 -10.25 -9.79
CA ILE A 61 -18.19 -10.20 -8.51
C ILE A 61 -17.74 -8.98 -7.68
N SER A 62 -16.44 -8.66 -7.67
CA SER A 62 -15.97 -7.45 -6.99
C SER A 62 -16.55 -6.18 -7.62
N SER A 63 -16.74 -6.15 -8.95
CA SER A 63 -17.45 -5.04 -9.62
C SER A 63 -18.91 -4.94 -9.19
N ILE A 64 -19.63 -6.06 -9.06
CA ILE A 64 -21.02 -6.05 -8.57
C ILE A 64 -21.09 -5.49 -7.15
N ILE A 65 -20.22 -5.94 -6.25
CA ILE A 65 -20.13 -5.42 -4.88
C ILE A 65 -19.81 -3.92 -4.88
N ALA A 66 -18.87 -3.48 -5.71
CA ALA A 66 -18.49 -2.07 -5.82
C ALA A 66 -19.62 -1.21 -6.40
N ILE A 67 -20.42 -1.74 -7.33
CA ILE A 67 -21.65 -1.09 -7.82
C ILE A 67 -22.64 -0.91 -6.67
N LEU A 68 -22.91 -1.96 -5.89
CA LEU A 68 -23.81 -1.88 -4.74
C LEU A 68 -23.32 -0.84 -3.71
N PHE A 69 -22.03 -0.84 -3.39
CA PHE A 69 -21.45 0.16 -2.51
C PHE A 69 -21.57 1.59 -3.08
N SER A 70 -21.31 1.76 -4.38
CA SER A 70 -21.46 3.05 -5.08
C SER A 70 -22.91 3.53 -5.05
N LEU A 71 -23.89 2.63 -5.21
CA LEU A 71 -25.32 2.94 -5.12
C LEU A 71 -25.73 3.35 -3.70
N ILE A 72 -25.19 2.72 -2.65
CA ILE A 72 -25.42 3.14 -1.26
C ILE A 72 -24.85 4.55 -1.04
N GLY A 73 -23.64 4.82 -1.53
CA GLY A 73 -23.05 6.16 -1.50
C GLY A 73 -23.91 7.19 -2.23
N PHE A 74 -24.34 6.87 -3.46
CA PHE A 74 -25.21 7.73 -4.26
C PHE A 74 -26.55 8.00 -3.57
N TYR A 75 -27.18 6.98 -2.98
CA TYR A 75 -28.41 7.14 -2.22
C TYR A 75 -28.22 8.08 -1.02
N SER A 76 -27.09 7.97 -0.30
CA SER A 76 -26.78 8.88 0.80
C SER A 76 -26.63 10.33 0.32
N VAL A 77 -25.97 10.53 -0.82
CA VAL A 77 -25.78 11.85 -1.45
C VAL A 77 -27.13 12.47 -1.84
N ASP A 78 -27.95 11.72 -2.58
CA ASP A 78 -29.26 12.17 -3.05
C ASP A 78 -30.21 12.49 -1.88
N TYR A 79 -30.30 11.58 -0.90
CA TYR A 79 -31.18 11.73 0.25
C TYR A 79 -30.78 12.87 1.20
N ASN A 80 -29.48 13.18 1.29
CA ASN A 80 -28.98 14.28 2.11
C ASN A 80 -28.79 15.59 1.34
N HIS A 81 -29.11 15.62 0.04
CA HIS A 81 -28.88 16.78 -0.84
C HIS A 81 -27.43 17.30 -0.74
N SER A 82 -26.47 16.37 -0.71
CA SER A 82 -25.04 16.67 -0.72
C SER A 82 -24.51 16.66 -2.16
N ASP A 83 -23.39 17.33 -2.38
CA ASP A 83 -22.65 17.31 -3.66
C ASP A 83 -21.37 16.42 -3.58
N ASP A 84 -21.21 15.65 -2.50
CA ASP A 84 -20.01 14.82 -2.27
C ASP A 84 -20.10 13.42 -2.93
N TYR A 85 -19.68 13.34 -4.19
CA TYR A 85 -19.69 12.08 -4.97
C TYR A 85 -18.47 11.16 -4.75
N SER A 86 -17.67 11.38 -3.70
CA SER A 86 -16.38 10.70 -3.47
C SER A 86 -16.45 9.17 -3.55
N TYR A 87 -17.41 8.53 -2.88
CA TYR A 87 -17.62 7.07 -2.99
C TYR A 87 -18.87 6.67 -3.76
N ALA A 88 -19.75 7.62 -4.09
CA ALA A 88 -20.83 7.39 -5.06
C ALA A 88 -20.29 6.96 -6.43
N THR A 89 -19.04 7.33 -6.75
CA THR A 89 -18.33 6.94 -7.98
C THR A 89 -17.26 5.87 -7.74
N TYR A 90 -17.31 5.13 -6.62
CA TYR A 90 -16.25 4.18 -6.24
C TYR A 90 -16.02 3.09 -7.30
N ILE A 91 -17.06 2.62 -8.00
CA ILE A 91 -16.92 1.69 -9.12
C ILE A 91 -15.96 2.22 -10.21
N VAL A 92 -16.04 3.52 -10.52
CA VAL A 92 -15.14 4.15 -11.50
C VAL A 92 -13.71 4.15 -10.96
N SER A 93 -13.53 4.52 -9.69
CA SER A 93 -12.21 4.49 -9.03
C SER A 93 -11.60 3.07 -9.05
N MET A 94 -12.40 2.06 -8.71
CA MET A 94 -12.00 0.65 -8.74
C MET A 94 -11.51 0.23 -10.13
N TRP A 95 -12.27 0.55 -11.19
CA TRP A 95 -11.87 0.20 -12.56
C TRP A 95 -10.64 0.98 -13.03
N ILE A 96 -10.49 2.25 -12.66
CA ILE A 96 -9.27 3.03 -12.95
C ILE A 96 -8.06 2.33 -12.34
N TRP A 97 -8.13 1.93 -11.07
CA TRP A 97 -7.03 1.22 -10.41
C TRP A 97 -6.76 -0.14 -11.07
N PHE A 98 -7.78 -0.91 -11.40
CA PHE A 98 -7.62 -2.21 -12.07
C PHE A 98 -7.03 -2.09 -13.49
N LEU A 99 -7.46 -1.11 -14.27
CA LEU A 99 -6.95 -0.88 -15.63
C LEU A 99 -5.51 -0.35 -15.60
N ALA A 100 -5.20 0.52 -14.64
CA ALA A 100 -3.84 1.01 -14.44
C ALA A 100 -2.88 -0.12 -14.02
N SER A 101 -3.30 -1.01 -13.10
CA SER A 101 -2.50 -2.18 -12.74
C SER A 101 -2.36 -3.16 -13.91
N TYR A 102 -3.41 -3.32 -14.72
CA TYR A 102 -3.38 -4.17 -15.90
C TYR A 102 -2.35 -3.68 -16.92
N ALA A 103 -2.29 -2.37 -17.16
CA ALA A 103 -1.27 -1.75 -18.01
C ALA A 103 0.14 -2.02 -17.47
N ALA A 104 0.38 -1.73 -16.19
CA ALA A 104 1.68 -1.92 -15.56
C ALA A 104 2.16 -3.38 -15.64
N ILE A 105 1.29 -4.35 -15.32
CA ILE A 105 1.63 -5.77 -15.34
C ILE A 105 1.84 -6.29 -16.76
N THR A 106 1.06 -5.81 -17.73
CA THR A 106 1.27 -6.14 -19.15
C THR A 106 2.63 -5.65 -19.64
N LEU A 107 3.03 -4.43 -19.28
CA LEU A 107 4.35 -3.91 -19.67
C LEU A 107 5.49 -4.69 -19.01
N ILE A 108 5.32 -5.09 -17.74
CA ILE A 108 6.26 -5.96 -17.03
C ILE A 108 6.38 -7.32 -17.75
N SER A 109 5.26 -7.91 -18.20
CA SER A 109 5.28 -9.21 -18.88
C SER A 109 6.01 -9.15 -20.21
N PHE A 110 5.90 -8.05 -20.96
CA PHE A 110 6.64 -7.86 -22.20
C PHE A 110 8.15 -7.72 -21.98
N VAL A 111 8.60 -7.13 -20.86
CA VAL A 111 10.03 -6.97 -20.56
C VAL A 111 10.67 -8.26 -20.03
N HIS A 112 9.95 -9.03 -19.19
CA HIS A 112 10.49 -10.24 -18.56
C HIS A 112 10.19 -11.52 -19.33
N GLY A 113 9.10 -11.56 -20.10
CA GLY A 113 8.60 -12.75 -20.78
C GLY A 113 7.82 -13.71 -19.88
N TYR A 114 7.71 -13.41 -18.59
CA TYR A 114 6.94 -14.17 -17.61
C TYR A 114 6.41 -13.24 -16.51
N LEU A 115 5.44 -13.73 -15.74
CA LEU A 115 4.86 -13.08 -14.58
C LEU A 115 4.85 -14.05 -13.40
N SER A 116 5.17 -13.55 -12.21
CA SER A 116 4.97 -14.27 -10.95
C SER A 116 4.61 -13.28 -9.85
N TYR A 117 4.00 -13.76 -8.77
CA TYR A 117 3.69 -12.89 -7.64
C TYR A 117 4.99 -12.29 -7.03
N SER A 118 6.07 -13.07 -6.95
CA SER A 118 7.36 -12.61 -6.43
C SER A 118 7.97 -11.52 -7.32
N LEU A 119 7.83 -11.62 -8.65
CA LEU A 119 8.30 -10.59 -9.57
C LEU A 119 7.58 -9.24 -9.34
N ILE A 120 6.25 -9.27 -9.19
CA ILE A 120 5.47 -8.05 -8.94
C ILE A 120 5.85 -7.43 -7.60
N VAL A 121 5.98 -8.24 -6.55
CA VAL A 121 6.42 -7.75 -5.24
C VAL A 121 7.83 -7.15 -5.31
N ASN A 122 8.74 -7.73 -6.10
CA ASN A 122 10.09 -7.17 -6.29
C ASN A 122 10.06 -5.78 -6.92
N TYR A 123 9.17 -5.54 -7.88
CA TYR A 123 8.95 -4.20 -8.42
C TYR A 123 8.41 -3.24 -7.35
N LEU A 124 7.47 -3.68 -6.51
CA LEU A 124 6.97 -2.86 -5.41
C LEU A 124 8.04 -2.53 -4.37
N ILE A 125 8.89 -3.49 -4.02
CA ILE A 125 10.04 -3.28 -3.13
C ILE A 125 10.97 -2.22 -3.74
N ALA A 126 11.33 -2.39 -5.02
CA ALA A 126 12.19 -1.43 -5.72
C ALA A 126 11.58 -0.02 -5.76
N VAL A 127 10.28 0.09 -6.03
CA VAL A 127 9.54 1.36 -5.99
C VAL A 127 9.59 1.99 -4.59
N CYS A 128 9.34 1.21 -3.54
CA CYS A 128 9.37 1.73 -2.18
C CYS A 128 10.77 2.19 -1.75
N ILE A 129 11.82 1.45 -2.09
CA ILE A 129 13.21 1.87 -1.84
C ILE A 129 13.54 3.13 -2.63
N MET A 130 13.15 3.19 -3.91
CA MET A 130 13.33 4.38 -4.74
C MET A 130 12.65 5.59 -4.11
N GLN A 131 11.41 5.45 -3.63
CA GLN A 131 10.67 6.54 -2.97
C GLN A 131 11.31 6.95 -1.64
N CYS A 132 11.84 6.01 -0.86
CA CYS A 132 12.62 6.34 0.35
C CYS A 132 13.88 7.14 0.00
N GLY A 133 14.60 6.75 -1.06
CA GLY A 133 15.76 7.49 -1.56
C GLY A 133 15.41 8.88 -2.09
N LEU A 134 14.33 9.00 -2.86
CA LEU A 134 13.81 10.27 -3.36
C LEU A 134 13.41 11.21 -2.22
N ALA A 135 12.75 10.70 -1.18
CA ALA A 135 12.37 11.50 -0.02
C ALA A 135 13.58 12.09 0.72
N LEU A 136 14.65 11.30 0.89
CA LEU A 136 15.90 11.80 1.45
C LEU A 136 16.58 12.81 0.51
N ALA A 137 16.59 12.54 -0.79
CA ALA A 137 17.18 13.45 -1.79
C ALA A 137 16.46 14.81 -1.82
N ILE A 138 15.13 14.83 -1.74
CA ILE A 138 14.32 16.06 -1.66
C ILE A 138 14.68 16.82 -0.38
N ASN A 139 14.84 16.14 0.75
CA ASN A 139 15.17 16.80 2.01
C ASN A 139 16.58 17.41 2.02
N PHE A 140 17.59 16.66 1.56
CA PHE A 140 19.00 17.08 1.70
C PHE A 140 19.53 17.90 0.52
N ILE A 141 18.84 17.93 -0.63
CA ILE A 141 19.31 18.61 -1.84
C ILE A 141 18.29 19.70 -2.25
N PRO A 142 18.50 20.96 -1.85
CA PRO A 142 17.56 22.06 -2.14
C PRO A 142 17.27 22.23 -3.64
N SER A 143 18.28 22.06 -4.50
CA SER A 143 18.12 22.13 -5.96
C SER A 143 17.21 21.02 -6.49
N PHE A 144 17.24 19.84 -5.88
CA PHE A 144 16.37 18.73 -6.25
C PHE A 144 14.94 18.96 -5.77
N LYS A 145 14.76 19.47 -4.53
CA LYS A 145 13.45 19.92 -4.02
C LYS A 145 12.80 20.93 -4.97
N GLY A 146 13.53 21.97 -5.36
CA GLY A 146 13.01 22.98 -6.28
C GLY A 146 12.58 22.44 -7.65
N LEU A 147 13.28 21.43 -8.18
CA LEU A 147 12.85 20.76 -9.41
C LEU A 147 11.58 19.93 -9.20
N VAL A 148 11.51 19.16 -8.12
CA VAL A 148 10.34 18.32 -7.83
C VAL A 148 9.11 19.18 -7.61
N ASP A 149 9.22 20.23 -6.80
CA ASP A 149 8.10 21.12 -6.47
C ASP A 149 7.65 21.96 -7.69
N ALA A 150 8.53 22.19 -8.68
CA ALA A 150 8.18 22.88 -9.92
C ALA A 150 7.32 22.02 -10.88
N TYR A 151 7.57 20.71 -10.95
CA TYR A 151 6.95 19.82 -11.93
C TYR A 151 5.85 18.91 -11.36
N PHE A 152 5.88 18.62 -10.06
CA PHE A 152 4.96 17.68 -9.41
C PHE A 152 4.16 18.36 -8.31
N VAL A 153 2.84 18.16 -8.34
CA VAL A 153 1.95 18.64 -7.29
C VAL A 153 2.13 17.75 -6.07
N THR A 154 2.75 18.30 -5.03
CA THR A 154 3.11 17.56 -3.81
C THR A 154 2.35 18.12 -2.60
N GLY A 155 1.01 18.03 -2.66
CA GLY A 155 0.12 18.52 -1.60
C GLY A 155 0.32 20.01 -1.26
N SER A 156 -0.16 20.43 -0.08
CA SER A 156 0.09 21.77 0.44
C SER A 156 1.51 21.84 1.04
N ILE A 157 2.44 22.40 0.26
CA ILE A 157 3.86 22.54 0.62
C ILE A 157 4.03 23.21 1.99
N ASP A 158 3.26 24.27 2.25
CA ASP A 158 3.23 24.99 3.54
C ASP A 158 2.85 24.09 4.72
N PHE A 159 2.01 23.08 4.51
CA PHE A 159 1.65 22.12 5.55
C PHE A 159 2.76 21.10 5.77
N LEU A 160 3.35 20.57 4.69
CA LEU A 160 4.43 19.59 4.80
C LEU A 160 5.68 20.18 5.47
N ASP A 161 6.05 21.41 5.11
CA ASP A 161 7.17 22.12 5.71
C ASP A 161 6.90 22.47 7.18
N LYS A 162 5.66 22.81 7.56
CA LYS A 162 5.26 23.04 8.96
C LYS A 162 5.33 21.78 9.82
N VAL A 163 4.99 20.62 9.26
CA VAL A 163 4.96 19.34 10.00
C VAL A 163 6.35 18.66 9.98
N LYS A 164 7.35 19.24 9.31
CA LYS A 164 8.73 18.70 9.20
C LYS A 164 8.78 17.22 8.79
N ARG A 165 7.89 16.82 7.87
CA ARG A 165 7.79 15.43 7.40
C ARG A 165 8.52 15.24 6.07
N LEU A 166 9.16 14.09 5.92
CA LEU A 166 9.66 13.67 4.60
C LEU A 166 8.49 13.41 3.65
N TYR A 167 8.70 13.69 2.38
CA TYR A 167 7.76 13.34 1.31
C TYR A 167 8.51 12.87 0.06
N GLY A 168 7.90 11.95 -0.68
CA GLY A 168 8.36 11.52 -2.00
C GLY A 168 7.42 11.99 -3.11
N ILE A 169 7.73 11.61 -4.35
CA ILE A 169 6.90 11.95 -5.52
C ILE A 169 5.65 11.06 -5.51
N GLY A 170 4.48 11.66 -5.21
CA GLY A 170 3.22 10.92 -5.02
C GLY A 170 3.14 10.09 -3.74
N ALA A 171 4.14 10.20 -2.87
CA ALA A 171 4.29 9.45 -1.62
C ALA A 171 4.29 10.42 -0.43
N THR A 172 3.10 10.91 -0.09
CA THR A 172 2.88 11.89 0.99
C THR A 172 1.98 11.33 2.09
N LEU A 173 2.26 11.73 3.34
CA LEU A 173 1.37 11.54 4.49
C LEU A 173 0.94 10.08 4.73
N ASP A 174 -0.20 9.88 5.38
CA ASP A 174 -0.64 8.57 5.86
C ASP A 174 -0.97 7.58 4.74
N VAL A 175 -1.39 8.06 3.55
CA VAL A 175 -1.61 7.23 2.35
C VAL A 175 -0.32 6.52 1.93
N ALA A 176 0.81 7.21 1.98
CA ALA A 176 2.10 6.60 1.65
C ALA A 176 2.49 5.52 2.66
N GLY A 177 2.28 5.76 3.95
CA GLY A 177 2.59 4.77 4.98
C GLY A 177 1.71 3.52 4.94
N VAL A 178 0.46 3.64 4.49
CA VAL A 178 -0.42 2.48 4.21
C VAL A 178 0.15 1.61 3.09
N ARG A 179 0.65 2.24 2.02
CA ARG A 179 1.29 1.54 0.89
C ARG A 179 2.60 0.88 1.30
N PHE A 180 3.47 1.59 2.02
CA PHE A 180 4.69 1.00 2.59
C PHE A 180 4.36 -0.19 3.50
N SER A 181 3.33 -0.07 4.34
CA SER A 181 2.86 -1.17 5.20
C SER A 181 2.47 -2.42 4.42
N ALA A 182 1.76 -2.27 3.30
CA ALA A 182 1.39 -3.39 2.45
C ALA A 182 2.63 -4.10 1.88
N VAL A 183 3.63 -3.35 1.42
CA VAL A 183 4.88 -3.91 0.88
C VAL A 183 5.70 -4.60 1.99
N LEU A 184 5.76 -4.04 3.20
CA LEU A 184 6.42 -4.70 4.35
C LEU A 184 5.81 -6.07 4.65
N ILE A 185 4.49 -6.18 4.63
CA ILE A 185 3.78 -7.46 4.78
C ILE A 185 4.11 -8.41 3.62
N MET A 186 4.16 -7.93 2.38
CA MET A 186 4.55 -8.76 1.24
C MET A 186 5.97 -9.31 1.37
N ILE A 187 6.93 -8.48 1.79
CA ILE A 187 8.31 -8.90 2.04
C ILE A 187 8.34 -10.00 3.12
N ALA A 188 7.61 -9.80 4.23
CA ALA A 188 7.53 -10.77 5.31
C ALA A 188 6.95 -12.12 4.84
N VAL A 189 5.91 -12.10 4.00
CA VAL A 189 5.33 -13.33 3.43
C VAL A 189 6.32 -14.04 2.51
N LEU A 190 6.99 -13.31 1.61
CA LEU A 190 7.97 -13.91 0.70
C LEU A 190 9.18 -14.48 1.46
N LEU A 191 9.72 -13.77 2.44
CA LEU A 191 10.80 -14.29 3.30
C LEU A 191 10.41 -15.58 4.03
N ALA A 192 9.14 -15.77 4.38
CA ALA A 192 8.68 -16.94 5.10
C ALA A 192 8.25 -18.11 4.18
N LYS A 193 7.76 -17.83 2.97
CA LYS A 193 7.08 -18.81 2.12
C LYS A 193 7.72 -19.06 0.77
N ASP A 194 8.45 -18.09 0.20
CA ASP A 194 9.08 -18.23 -1.11
C ASP A 194 10.35 -19.08 -1.01
N VAL A 195 10.39 -20.19 -1.75
CA VAL A 195 11.47 -21.17 -1.68
C VAL A 195 12.80 -20.58 -2.19
N VAL A 196 12.74 -19.81 -3.28
CA VAL A 196 13.92 -19.19 -3.92
C VAL A 196 14.55 -18.17 -2.98
N VAL A 197 13.72 -17.33 -2.36
CA VAL A 197 14.19 -16.32 -1.39
C VAL A 197 14.82 -16.99 -0.18
N ARG A 198 14.21 -18.06 0.34
CA ARG A 198 14.71 -18.75 1.54
C ARG A 198 16.02 -19.51 1.29
N ASN A 199 16.17 -20.13 0.13
CA ASN A 199 17.38 -20.88 -0.22
C ASN A 199 18.56 -19.96 -0.58
N ASN A 200 18.29 -18.75 -1.06
CA ASN A 200 19.33 -17.80 -1.44
C ASN A 200 19.59 -16.77 -0.33
N GLN A 201 20.64 -17.00 0.46
CA GLN A 201 21.01 -16.13 1.59
C GLN A 201 21.22 -14.66 1.20
N LYS A 202 21.79 -14.40 0.01
CA LYS A 202 22.00 -13.02 -0.47
C LYS A 202 20.66 -12.36 -0.79
N LEU A 203 19.76 -13.10 -1.42
CA LEU A 203 18.42 -12.60 -1.76
C LEU A 203 17.60 -12.34 -0.48
N ALA A 204 17.60 -13.26 0.46
CA ALA A 204 16.97 -13.07 1.78
C ALA A 204 17.54 -11.84 2.51
N ALA A 205 18.86 -11.63 2.49
CA ALA A 205 19.49 -10.44 3.07
C ALA A 205 19.02 -9.15 2.37
N VAL A 206 18.97 -9.13 1.04
CA VAL A 206 18.46 -7.97 0.28
C VAL A 206 17.01 -7.67 0.65
N TYR A 207 16.14 -8.68 0.74
CA TYR A 207 14.74 -8.49 1.12
C TYR A 207 14.61 -7.93 2.53
N PHE A 208 15.36 -8.47 3.49
CA PHE A 208 15.25 -8.04 4.88
C PHE A 208 15.92 -6.69 5.13
N ILE A 209 17.03 -6.36 4.46
CA ILE A 209 17.60 -5.00 4.46
C ILE A 209 16.58 -4.02 3.85
N SER A 210 15.91 -4.40 2.75
CA SER A 210 14.85 -3.59 2.15
C SER A 210 13.68 -3.37 3.12
N PHE A 211 13.29 -4.42 3.85
CA PHE A 211 12.28 -4.33 4.92
C PHE A 211 12.67 -3.29 5.97
N LEU A 212 13.93 -3.33 6.46
CA LEU A 212 14.41 -2.39 7.48
C LEU A 212 14.50 -0.95 6.94
N LEU A 213 14.96 -0.76 5.71
CA LEU A 213 15.05 0.57 5.08
C LEU A 213 13.66 1.19 4.87
N ILE A 214 12.71 0.40 4.33
CA ILE A 214 11.32 0.85 4.15
C ILE A 214 10.66 1.12 5.50
N ALA A 215 10.88 0.28 6.52
CA ALA A 215 10.33 0.51 7.85
C ALA A 215 10.92 1.77 8.51
N GLY A 216 12.23 1.97 8.42
CA GLY A 216 12.92 3.12 8.99
C GLY A 216 12.55 4.43 8.31
N ILE A 217 12.85 4.54 7.01
CA ILE A 217 12.61 5.78 6.24
C ILE A 217 11.12 5.99 6.01
N GLY A 218 10.34 4.93 5.77
CA GLY A 218 8.89 5.03 5.62
C GLY A 218 8.21 5.53 6.89
N ASN A 219 8.72 5.22 8.09
CA ASN A 219 8.23 5.83 9.35
C ASN A 219 8.55 7.32 9.46
N MET A 220 9.67 7.77 8.88
CA MET A 220 10.02 9.21 8.80
C MET A 220 9.09 9.96 7.83
N ILE A 221 8.53 9.29 6.83
CA ILE A 221 7.50 9.84 5.93
C ILE A 221 6.13 9.80 6.61
N SER A 222 5.73 8.62 7.12
CA SER A 222 4.48 8.41 7.82
C SER A 222 4.55 7.28 8.84
N ARG A 223 4.11 7.59 10.07
CA ARG A 223 4.02 6.63 11.18
C ARG A 223 3.05 5.47 10.94
N THR A 224 2.15 5.56 9.95
CA THR A 224 1.31 4.40 9.58
C THR A 224 2.13 3.23 9.04
N THR A 225 3.36 3.45 8.56
CA THR A 225 4.28 2.40 8.12
C THR A 225 4.60 1.39 9.24
N SER A 226 4.57 1.82 10.51
CA SER A 226 4.80 0.96 11.67
C SER A 226 3.75 -0.15 11.81
N VAL A 227 2.54 0.05 11.29
CA VAL A 227 1.49 -0.97 11.33
C VAL A 227 1.89 -2.19 10.50
N GLY A 228 2.33 -1.98 9.25
CA GLY A 228 2.83 -3.07 8.42
C GLY A 228 4.13 -3.68 8.93
N MET A 229 5.02 -2.88 9.53
CA MET A 229 6.21 -3.39 10.21
C MET A 229 5.83 -4.37 11.34
N LEU A 230 4.90 -3.98 12.21
CA LEU A 230 4.46 -4.79 13.35
C LEU A 230 3.78 -6.07 12.89
N ILE A 231 2.83 -5.98 11.94
CA ILE A 231 2.16 -7.16 11.36
C ILE A 231 3.17 -8.09 10.70
N GLY A 232 4.12 -7.53 9.92
CA GLY A 232 5.16 -8.29 9.23
C GLY A 232 6.10 -9.03 10.20
N VAL A 233 6.55 -8.36 11.27
CA VAL A 233 7.39 -8.98 12.31
C VAL A 233 6.65 -10.09 13.04
N ILE A 234 5.40 -9.85 13.47
CA ILE A 234 4.58 -10.88 14.13
C ILE A 234 4.42 -12.09 13.20
N TYR A 235 4.14 -11.85 11.92
CA TYR A 235 4.02 -12.92 10.93
C TYR A 235 5.34 -13.70 10.76
N LEU A 236 6.50 -13.02 10.68
CA LEU A 236 7.80 -13.68 10.58
C LEU A 236 8.09 -14.56 11.80
N ILE A 237 7.82 -14.07 13.01
CA ILE A 237 7.98 -14.83 14.26
C ILE A 237 7.11 -16.10 14.22
N TYR A 238 5.85 -15.96 13.83
CA TYR A 238 4.91 -17.07 13.71
C TYR A 238 5.34 -18.08 12.62
N ALA A 239 5.60 -17.60 11.40
CA ALA A 239 5.82 -18.45 10.23
C ALA A 239 7.19 -19.15 10.27
N LEU A 240 8.21 -18.53 10.88
CA LEU A 240 9.54 -19.13 11.04
C LEU A 240 9.66 -20.01 12.29
N ASN A 241 8.56 -20.25 13.01
CA ASN A 241 8.49 -21.12 14.19
C ASN A 241 9.53 -20.78 15.28
N LEU A 242 9.85 -19.50 15.48
CA LEU A 242 10.88 -19.05 16.45
C LEU A 242 10.61 -19.56 17.88
N LEU A 243 9.34 -19.68 18.23
CA LEU A 243 8.88 -20.08 19.57
C LEU A 243 8.77 -21.61 19.75
N LYS A 244 9.11 -22.42 18.73
CA LYS A 244 9.06 -23.89 18.83
C LYS A 244 10.47 -24.47 19.02
N ALA A 245 10.57 -25.52 19.82
CA ALA A 245 11.86 -26.18 20.11
C ALA A 245 12.53 -26.83 18.87
N ASN A 246 11.73 -27.34 17.92
CA ASN A 246 12.23 -27.97 16.70
C ASN A 246 12.18 -26.99 15.51
N VAL A 247 13.19 -26.13 15.42
CA VAL A 247 13.36 -25.18 14.31
C VAL A 247 14.14 -25.84 13.17
N SER A 248 13.68 -25.69 11.93
CA SER A 248 14.41 -26.20 10.75
C SER A 248 15.71 -25.42 10.51
N ILE A 249 16.72 -26.07 9.92
CA ILE A 249 18.01 -25.43 9.57
C ILE A 249 17.79 -24.19 8.69
N LEU A 250 16.86 -24.26 7.74
CA LEU A 250 16.51 -23.15 6.85
C LEU A 250 15.95 -21.95 7.64
N ASN A 251 15.10 -22.18 8.65
CA ASN A 251 14.59 -21.11 9.49
C ASN A 251 15.69 -20.48 10.36
N LEU A 252 16.61 -21.29 10.90
CA LEU A 252 17.77 -20.78 11.65
C LEU A 252 18.67 -19.91 10.77
N GLN A 253 18.88 -20.29 9.51
CA GLN A 253 19.64 -19.47 8.55
C GLN A 253 18.96 -18.13 8.31
N ILE A 254 17.64 -18.09 8.13
CA ILE A 254 16.89 -16.85 7.96
C ILE A 254 16.99 -15.98 9.22
N TRP A 255 16.88 -16.55 10.43
CA TRP A 255 17.06 -15.80 11.68
C TRP A 255 18.45 -15.19 11.82
N LYS A 256 19.49 -15.94 11.41
CA LYS A 256 20.86 -15.41 11.35
C LYS A 256 20.96 -14.21 10.40
N ILE A 257 20.35 -14.30 9.21
CA ILE A 257 20.34 -13.21 8.23
C ILE A 257 19.59 -11.99 8.77
N ILE A 258 18.44 -12.21 9.43
CA ILE A 258 17.66 -11.17 10.09
C ILE A 258 18.52 -10.44 11.12
N LEU A 259 19.17 -11.18 12.02
CA LEU A 259 20.01 -10.62 13.07
C LEU A 259 21.19 -9.82 12.50
N LEU A 260 21.92 -10.38 11.53
CA LEU A 260 23.05 -9.70 10.91
C LEU A 260 22.64 -8.42 10.17
N SER A 261 21.51 -8.46 9.46
CA SER A 261 20.97 -7.31 8.76
C SER A 261 20.49 -6.22 9.72
N MET A 262 19.87 -6.59 10.85
CA MET A 262 19.52 -5.64 11.91
C MET A 262 20.77 -4.94 12.47
N ILE A 263 21.81 -5.71 12.83
CA ILE A 263 23.07 -5.15 13.34
C ILE A 263 23.67 -4.19 12.32
N PHE A 264 23.73 -4.58 11.04
CA PHE A 264 24.27 -3.75 9.97
C PHE A 264 23.50 -2.43 9.81
N VAL A 265 22.17 -2.49 9.65
CA VAL A 265 21.34 -1.29 9.43
C VAL A 265 21.32 -0.41 10.67
N PHE A 266 21.23 -0.97 11.88
CA PHE A 266 21.24 -0.19 13.11
C PHE A 266 22.59 0.47 13.39
N THR A 267 23.71 -0.16 13.02
CA THR A 267 25.04 0.45 13.17
C THR A 267 25.16 1.69 12.27
N ILE A 268 24.70 1.58 11.02
CA ILE A 268 24.67 2.71 10.08
C ILE A 268 23.71 3.81 10.58
N GLY A 269 22.51 3.41 11.02
CA GLY A 269 21.52 4.35 11.57
C GLY A 269 22.04 5.09 12.79
N ALA A 270 22.71 4.38 13.71
CA ALA A 270 23.31 4.96 14.91
C ALA A 270 24.45 5.92 14.57
N TYR A 271 25.28 5.61 13.58
CA TYR A 271 26.31 6.53 13.11
C TYR A 271 25.71 7.85 12.61
N PHE A 272 24.70 7.78 11.74
CA PHE A 272 24.05 8.99 11.21
C PHE A 272 23.24 9.74 12.27
N TYR A 273 22.60 9.05 13.20
CA TYR A 273 21.87 9.65 14.31
C TYR A 273 22.78 10.51 15.19
N ASN A 274 24.03 10.09 15.41
CA ASN A 274 24.98 10.87 16.23
C ASN A 274 25.74 11.93 15.44
N THR A 275 25.83 11.80 14.11
CA THR A 275 26.67 12.69 13.27
C THR A 275 25.86 13.80 12.60
N ASN A 276 24.58 13.59 12.29
CA ASN A 276 23.76 14.53 11.51
C ASN A 276 22.49 14.94 12.29
N LYS A 277 22.37 16.25 12.55
CA LYS A 277 21.26 16.84 13.31
C LYS A 277 19.90 16.67 12.63
N GLU A 278 19.82 16.78 11.30
CA GLU A 278 18.55 16.59 10.59
C GLU A 278 18.10 15.14 10.66
N ILE A 279 19.02 14.18 10.46
CA ILE A 279 18.73 12.76 10.60
C ILE A 279 18.31 12.43 12.03
N TYR A 280 18.95 13.04 13.03
CA TYR A 280 18.54 12.94 14.43
C TYR A 280 17.07 13.37 14.64
N GLU A 281 16.67 14.55 14.13
CA GLU A 281 15.29 15.03 14.21
C GLU A 281 14.30 14.10 13.49
N LEU A 282 14.68 13.56 12.32
CA LEU A 282 13.86 12.61 11.55
C LEU A 282 13.65 11.27 12.28
N PHE A 283 14.70 10.72 12.91
CA PHE A 283 14.57 9.50 13.72
C PHE A 283 13.65 9.75 14.92
N ARG A 284 13.79 10.90 15.58
CA ARG A 284 12.93 11.30 16.70
C ARG A 284 11.47 11.42 16.29
N PHE A 285 11.21 11.99 15.11
CA PHE A 285 9.86 12.09 14.56
C PHE A 285 9.27 10.72 14.19
N GLY A 286 10.04 9.88 13.47
CA GLY A 286 9.58 8.59 12.96
C GLY A 286 9.33 7.55 14.06
N PHE A 287 10.13 7.59 15.14
CA PHE A 287 10.07 6.67 16.28
C PHE A 287 9.66 7.35 17.59
N GLU A 288 8.89 8.43 17.49
CA GLU A 288 8.48 9.28 18.62
C GLU A 288 7.96 8.49 19.82
N GLY A 289 7.10 7.49 19.59
CA GLY A 289 6.52 6.68 20.66
C GLY A 289 7.56 5.88 21.45
N PHE A 290 8.59 5.38 20.76
CA PHE A 290 9.69 4.66 21.40
C PHE A 290 10.56 5.59 22.24
N PHE A 291 10.91 6.76 21.71
CA PHE A 291 11.70 7.75 22.46
C PHE A 291 10.94 8.32 23.65
N ASN A 292 9.65 8.64 23.50
CA ASN A 292 8.82 9.10 24.60
C ASN A 292 8.69 8.05 25.69
N TRP A 293 8.54 6.77 25.33
CA TRP A 293 8.50 5.69 26.31
C TRP A 293 9.82 5.54 27.09
N LEU A 294 10.96 5.60 26.41
CA LEU A 294 12.28 5.51 27.07
C LEU A 294 12.58 6.72 27.97
N GLU A 295 12.23 7.93 27.53
CA GLU A 295 12.63 9.16 28.23
C GLU A 295 11.63 9.59 29.30
N LYS A 296 10.34 9.36 29.06
CA LYS A 296 9.24 9.84 29.91
C LYS A 296 8.48 8.72 30.61
N GLY A 297 8.76 7.45 30.27
CA GLY A 297 8.08 6.29 30.83
C GLY A 297 6.66 6.07 30.32
N VAL A 298 6.16 6.92 29.40
CA VAL A 298 4.80 6.86 28.86
C VAL A 298 4.86 6.74 27.34
N TRP A 299 4.17 5.73 26.80
CA TRP A 299 4.03 5.58 25.36
C TRP A 299 2.97 6.54 24.82
N TYR A 300 3.39 7.61 24.17
CA TYR A 300 2.50 8.53 23.48
C TYR A 300 3.15 9.09 22.21
N THR A 301 2.34 9.49 21.23
CA THR A 301 2.79 10.24 20.05
C THR A 301 1.81 11.36 19.76
N ASP A 302 2.28 12.48 19.22
CA ASP A 302 1.40 13.61 18.85
C ASP A 302 0.25 13.20 17.92
N SER A 303 0.45 12.17 17.08
CA SER A 303 -0.63 11.66 16.23
C SER A 303 -1.61 10.74 16.95
N THR A 304 -1.14 9.96 17.92
CA THR A 304 -2.02 9.03 18.67
C THR A 304 -2.81 9.78 19.72
N ASP A 305 -2.22 10.81 20.33
CA ASP A 305 -2.86 11.63 21.35
C ASP A 305 -3.96 12.51 20.74
N LYS A 306 -3.68 13.18 19.62
CA LYS A 306 -4.73 13.87 18.84
C LYS A 306 -5.84 12.94 18.38
N LEU A 307 -5.48 11.73 17.94
CA LEU A 307 -6.47 10.72 17.52
C LEU A 307 -7.43 10.36 18.67
N ASN A 308 -6.86 10.06 19.84
CA ASN A 308 -7.63 9.60 21.00
C ASN A 308 -8.43 10.71 21.68
N THR A 309 -7.89 11.93 21.72
CA THR A 309 -8.46 13.03 22.51
C THR A 309 -9.47 13.86 21.70
N GLU A 310 -9.28 14.01 20.39
CA GLU A 310 -10.04 14.98 19.60
C GLU A 310 -10.75 14.40 18.37
N MET A 311 -10.35 13.21 17.88
CA MET A 311 -10.80 12.72 16.56
C MET A 311 -11.81 11.57 16.60
N TRP A 312 -12.07 10.93 17.74
CA TRP A 312 -13.13 9.91 17.86
C TRP A 312 -14.51 10.55 17.98
N ILE A 313 -14.99 11.06 16.86
CA ILE A 313 -16.32 11.65 16.75
C ILE A 313 -17.22 10.62 16.08
N TRP A 314 -18.26 10.20 16.78
CA TRP A 314 -19.32 9.35 16.25
C TRP A 314 -20.60 10.15 16.08
N PRO A 315 -21.53 9.73 15.20
CA PRO A 315 -22.86 10.29 15.20
C PRO A 315 -23.53 10.12 16.56
N GLU A 316 -24.36 11.09 16.96
CA GLU A 316 -25.13 11.00 18.20
C GLU A 316 -25.96 9.70 18.21
N ALA A 317 -26.09 9.05 19.38
CA ALA A 317 -26.78 7.77 19.48
C ALA A 317 -28.27 7.85 19.09
N SER A 318 -28.88 9.02 19.23
CA SER A 318 -30.25 9.35 18.80
C SER A 318 -30.38 9.57 17.29
N ASP A 319 -29.27 9.82 16.57
CA ASP A 319 -29.26 10.10 15.12
C ASP A 319 -29.19 8.78 14.31
N THR A 320 -30.29 8.03 14.37
CA THR A 320 -30.43 6.75 13.66
C THR A 320 -30.28 6.88 12.15
N LYS A 321 -30.62 8.06 11.59
CA LYS A 321 -30.47 8.37 10.17
C LYS A 321 -28.99 8.32 9.78
N THR A 322 -28.14 9.06 10.50
CA THR A 322 -26.70 9.11 10.18
C THR A 322 -26.04 7.75 10.40
N TRP A 323 -26.43 7.02 11.44
CA TRP A 323 -25.93 5.66 11.66
C TRP A 323 -26.29 4.70 10.52
N LEU A 324 -27.48 4.82 9.93
CA LEU A 324 -27.92 3.88 8.90
C LEU A 324 -27.47 4.26 7.48
N ILE A 325 -27.67 5.53 7.11
CA ILE A 325 -27.50 6.05 5.73
C ILE A 325 -26.28 6.98 5.62
N GLY A 326 -25.88 7.63 6.72
CA GLY A 326 -24.88 8.69 6.71
C GLY A 326 -25.46 10.06 6.34
N LYS A 327 -24.59 11.07 6.35
CA LYS A 327 -24.82 12.48 5.96
C LYS A 327 -24.21 12.84 4.60
N ALA A 328 -23.56 11.89 3.92
CA ALA A 328 -22.84 12.12 2.67
C ALA A 328 -21.81 13.25 2.74
N VAL A 329 -21.04 13.30 3.84
CA VAL A 329 -19.91 14.23 4.00
C VAL A 329 -18.63 13.42 4.15
N PHE A 330 -17.77 13.45 3.14
CA PHE A 330 -16.48 12.78 3.17
C PHE A 330 -15.31 13.74 2.92
N THR A 331 -15.35 14.55 1.87
CA THR A 331 -14.24 15.40 1.39
C THR A 331 -13.88 16.48 2.42
N GLU A 332 -14.88 17.14 2.98
CA GLU A 332 -14.71 18.18 4.01
C GLU A 332 -14.70 17.55 5.41
N TRP A 333 -13.59 16.89 5.76
CA TRP A 333 -13.45 16.27 7.09
C TRP A 333 -13.64 17.28 8.24
N HIS A 334 -13.29 18.56 8.02
CA HIS A 334 -13.52 19.65 8.97
C HIS A 334 -15.00 19.87 9.31
N ALA A 335 -15.91 19.59 8.38
CA ALA A 335 -17.35 19.73 8.62
C ALA A 335 -17.87 18.68 9.63
N VAL A 336 -17.16 17.57 9.77
CA VAL A 336 -17.50 16.46 10.69
C VAL A 336 -16.57 16.43 11.91
N GLY A 337 -15.40 17.08 11.82
CA GLY A 337 -14.41 17.20 12.90
C GLY A 337 -13.52 15.98 13.10
N THR A 338 -13.58 14.97 12.22
CA THR A 338 -12.82 13.71 12.37
C THR A 338 -12.18 13.26 11.07
N ASP A 339 -10.92 12.82 11.16
CA ASP A 339 -10.19 12.18 10.06
C ASP A 339 -10.10 10.65 10.21
N ILE A 340 -10.74 10.08 11.23
CA ILE A 340 -10.75 8.62 11.47
C ILE A 340 -11.55 7.92 10.37
N GLY A 341 -10.95 6.89 9.77
CA GLY A 341 -11.54 6.17 8.64
C GLY A 341 -12.94 5.62 8.94
N TYR A 342 -13.10 4.88 10.04
CA TYR A 342 -14.40 4.33 10.42
C TYR A 342 -15.47 5.41 10.62
N CYS A 343 -15.13 6.48 11.34
CA CYS A 343 -16.03 7.61 11.56
C CYS A 343 -16.42 8.24 10.22
N ARG A 344 -15.46 8.52 9.34
CA ARG A 344 -15.72 9.11 8.01
C ARG A 344 -16.61 8.22 7.14
N PHE A 345 -16.41 6.90 7.14
CA PHE A 345 -17.29 6.00 6.39
C PHE A 345 -18.71 5.98 6.96
N VAL A 346 -18.87 6.00 8.28
CA VAL A 346 -20.20 6.07 8.90
C VAL A 346 -20.87 7.42 8.63
N PHE A 347 -20.16 8.53 8.75
CA PHE A 347 -20.70 9.84 8.43
C PHE A 347 -20.99 10.02 6.94
N TYR A 348 -20.29 9.30 6.05
CA TYR A 348 -20.58 9.35 4.62
C TYR A 348 -21.77 8.46 4.25
N CYS A 349 -21.67 7.15 4.46
CA CYS A 349 -22.61 6.15 3.94
C CYS A 349 -23.24 5.25 5.02
N GLY A 350 -23.11 5.62 6.29
CA GLY A 350 -23.64 4.87 7.43
C GLY A 350 -22.97 3.51 7.62
N LEU A 351 -23.50 2.75 8.57
CA LEU A 351 -23.10 1.37 8.83
C LEU A 351 -23.44 0.44 7.67
N THR A 352 -24.45 0.77 6.86
CA THR A 352 -24.82 -0.01 5.67
C THR A 352 -23.71 0.04 4.63
N GLY A 353 -23.24 1.24 4.27
CA GLY A 353 -22.13 1.41 3.35
C GLY A 353 -20.81 0.86 3.90
N LEU A 354 -20.51 1.12 5.18
CA LEU A 354 -19.31 0.55 5.83
C LEU A 354 -19.31 -0.99 5.79
N SER A 355 -20.44 -1.62 6.10
CA SER A 355 -20.58 -3.08 6.06
C SER A 355 -20.39 -3.63 4.64
N MET A 356 -20.95 -2.94 3.64
CA MET A 356 -20.76 -3.31 2.23
C MET A 356 -19.29 -3.18 1.81
N PHE A 357 -18.59 -2.16 2.31
CA PHE A 357 -17.18 -1.94 2.01
C PHE A 357 -16.27 -2.96 2.70
N ILE A 358 -16.58 -3.36 3.93
CA ILE A 358 -15.92 -4.49 4.60
C ILE A 358 -16.15 -5.78 3.79
N LEU A 359 -17.38 -6.04 3.34
CA LEU A 359 -17.72 -7.22 2.53
C LEU A 359 -16.93 -7.25 1.21
N PHE A 360 -16.72 -6.09 0.58
CA PHE A 360 -15.86 -5.96 -0.59
C PHE A 360 -14.44 -6.47 -0.32
N PHE A 361 -13.80 -6.02 0.76
CA PHE A 361 -12.45 -6.47 1.11
C PHE A 361 -12.38 -7.92 1.61
N ILE A 362 -13.42 -8.41 2.28
CA ILE A 362 -13.55 -9.84 2.61
C ILE A 362 -13.58 -10.67 1.33
N TYR A 363 -14.42 -10.29 0.37
CA TYR A 363 -14.54 -11.00 -0.90
C TYR A 363 -13.23 -11.02 -1.67
N LEU A 364 -12.58 -9.85 -1.83
CA LEU A 364 -11.28 -9.75 -2.51
C LEU A 364 -10.23 -10.64 -1.85
N SER A 365 -10.16 -10.62 -0.52
CA SER A 365 -9.18 -11.41 0.22
C SER A 365 -9.44 -12.91 0.11
N TYR A 366 -10.69 -13.33 0.25
CA TYR A 366 -11.09 -14.73 0.09
C TYR A 366 -10.83 -15.24 -1.32
N SER A 367 -11.20 -14.43 -2.32
CA SER A 367 -11.00 -14.74 -3.74
C SER A 367 -9.51 -14.94 -4.06
N MET A 368 -8.65 -14.01 -3.66
CA MET A 368 -7.22 -14.10 -3.90
C MET A 368 -6.54 -15.19 -3.06
N TRP A 369 -7.02 -15.44 -1.83
CA TRP A 369 -6.58 -16.54 -0.97
C TRP A 369 -6.71 -17.89 -1.68
N ASN A 370 -7.85 -18.11 -2.35
CA ASN A 370 -8.09 -19.34 -3.10
C ASN A 370 -7.29 -19.40 -4.41
N ARG A 371 -7.09 -18.26 -5.07
CA ARG A 371 -6.34 -18.18 -6.32
C ARG A 371 -4.84 -18.41 -6.13
N PHE A 372 -4.25 -17.85 -5.09
CA PHE A 372 -2.81 -17.88 -4.83
C PHE A 372 -2.49 -18.62 -3.52
N TRP A 373 -2.69 -19.94 -3.52
CA TRP A 373 -2.61 -20.77 -2.32
C TRP A 373 -1.25 -20.73 -1.59
N LYS A 374 -0.13 -20.62 -2.33
CA LYS A 374 1.24 -20.55 -1.76
C LYS A 374 1.43 -19.32 -0.85
N ILE A 375 0.83 -18.20 -1.21
CA ILE A 375 0.92 -16.92 -0.48
C ILE A 375 -0.40 -16.53 0.18
N ARG A 376 -1.32 -17.47 0.40
CA ARG A 376 -2.68 -17.21 0.89
C ARG A 376 -2.73 -16.30 2.14
N HIS A 377 -1.81 -16.49 3.07
CA HIS A 377 -1.68 -15.68 4.29
C HIS A 377 -1.54 -14.17 3.99
N LEU A 378 -0.93 -13.79 2.86
CA LEU A 378 -0.81 -12.40 2.44
C LEU A 378 -2.17 -11.71 2.40
N PHE A 379 -3.19 -12.34 1.82
CA PHE A 379 -4.49 -11.70 1.64
C PHE A 379 -5.26 -11.54 2.95
N LEU A 380 -5.05 -12.44 3.91
CA LEU A 380 -5.56 -12.26 5.27
C LEU A 380 -4.86 -11.10 5.97
N LEU A 381 -3.53 -10.99 5.85
CA LEU A 381 -2.76 -9.91 6.46
C LEU A 381 -3.08 -8.54 5.83
N LEU A 382 -3.30 -8.49 4.51
CA LEU A 382 -3.75 -7.29 3.82
C LEU A 382 -5.16 -6.87 4.26
N PHE A 383 -6.07 -7.84 4.46
CA PHE A 383 -7.40 -7.55 5.02
C PHE A 383 -7.31 -6.95 6.43
N ILE A 384 -6.48 -7.54 7.31
CA ILE A 384 -6.23 -7.03 8.66
C ILE A 384 -5.63 -5.63 8.59
N LEU A 385 -4.66 -5.40 7.69
CA LEU A 385 -4.08 -4.07 7.46
C LEU A 385 -5.17 -3.06 7.08
N ALA A 386 -6.09 -3.40 6.18
CA ALA A 386 -7.19 -2.51 5.79
C ALA A 386 -8.04 -2.07 6.99
N LEU A 387 -8.44 -3.03 7.83
CA LEU A 387 -9.25 -2.76 9.03
C LEU A 387 -8.49 -1.89 10.05
N ILE A 388 -7.23 -2.21 10.33
CA ILE A 388 -6.43 -1.43 11.27
C ILE A 388 -6.20 -0.01 10.73
N ASN A 389 -5.99 0.15 9.43
CA ASN A 389 -5.78 1.47 8.84
C ASN A 389 -7.00 2.37 9.03
N TRP A 390 -8.22 1.85 8.96
CA TRP A 390 -9.44 2.63 9.17
C TRP A 390 -9.64 3.15 10.59
N VAL A 391 -8.88 2.65 11.56
CA VAL A 391 -8.80 3.26 12.90
C VAL A 391 -8.19 4.66 12.83
N LYS A 392 -7.38 4.94 11.81
CA LYS A 392 -6.66 6.22 11.68
C LYS A 392 -6.97 7.00 10.41
N VAL A 393 -7.12 6.32 9.27
CA VAL A 393 -7.17 6.94 7.94
C VAL A 393 -8.28 6.31 7.12
N SER A 394 -9.05 7.13 6.40
CA SER A 394 -10.14 6.69 5.52
C SER A 394 -9.68 6.13 4.16
N THR A 395 -8.41 5.76 4.02
CA THR A 395 -7.85 5.28 2.75
C THR A 395 -8.08 3.79 2.55
N ASP A 396 -8.46 3.41 1.33
CA ASP A 396 -8.58 2.01 0.93
C ASP A 396 -7.27 1.45 0.35
N ILE A 397 -7.14 0.12 0.36
CA ILE A 397 -5.96 -0.58 -0.17
C ILE A 397 -6.24 -1.35 -1.46
N PHE A 398 -7.32 -1.00 -2.18
CA PHE A 398 -7.75 -1.73 -3.37
C PHE A 398 -6.65 -1.82 -4.43
N LEU A 399 -5.83 -0.77 -4.59
CA LEU A 399 -4.69 -0.75 -5.51
C LEU A 399 -3.75 -1.95 -5.35
N VAL A 400 -3.62 -2.48 -4.13
CA VAL A 400 -2.79 -3.67 -3.86
C VAL A 400 -3.46 -4.91 -4.42
N TYR A 401 -4.76 -5.07 -4.18
CA TYR A 401 -5.56 -6.17 -4.74
C TYR A 401 -5.64 -6.09 -6.27
N ALA A 402 -5.69 -4.87 -6.83
CA ALA A 402 -5.72 -4.64 -8.27
C ALA A 402 -4.55 -5.32 -9.00
N LEU A 403 -3.34 -5.28 -8.43
CA LEU A 403 -2.18 -5.98 -8.98
C LEU A 403 -2.39 -7.50 -9.08
N PHE A 404 -2.91 -8.13 -8.02
CA PHE A 404 -3.17 -9.57 -8.01
C PHE A 404 -4.37 -9.95 -8.89
N LEU A 405 -5.39 -9.09 -8.96
CA LEU A 405 -6.51 -9.24 -9.88
C LEU A 405 -6.02 -9.21 -11.34
N SER A 406 -5.21 -8.22 -11.70
CA SER A 406 -4.63 -8.12 -13.04
C SER A 406 -3.72 -9.31 -13.36
N LEU A 407 -2.90 -9.76 -12.40
CA LEU A 407 -2.07 -10.97 -12.53
C LEU A 407 -2.93 -12.22 -12.79
N SER A 408 -4.09 -12.32 -12.14
CA SER A 408 -5.05 -13.42 -12.31
C SER A 408 -5.96 -13.29 -13.54
N SER A 409 -5.82 -12.22 -14.32
CA SER A 409 -6.65 -12.02 -15.52
C SER A 409 -6.41 -13.15 -16.53
N PRO A 410 -7.45 -13.62 -17.26
CA PRO A 410 -7.35 -14.86 -18.04
C PRO A 410 -6.17 -14.86 -19.03
N TYR A 411 -6.01 -13.77 -19.79
CA TYR A 411 -4.93 -13.66 -20.77
C TYR A 411 -3.53 -13.64 -20.13
N LEU A 412 -3.31 -12.81 -19.12
CA LEU A 412 -1.99 -12.70 -18.49
C LEU A 412 -1.63 -13.97 -17.70
N TYR A 413 -2.63 -14.56 -17.06
CA TYR A 413 -2.48 -15.79 -16.30
C TYR A 413 -2.16 -16.98 -17.20
N GLU A 414 -2.90 -17.18 -18.30
CA GLU A 414 -2.67 -18.33 -19.18
C GLU A 414 -1.37 -18.20 -20.00
N ARG A 415 -0.97 -16.99 -20.38
CA ARG A 415 0.14 -16.78 -21.31
C ARG A 415 1.49 -16.49 -20.66
N PHE A 416 1.49 -15.81 -19.50
CA PHE A 416 2.72 -15.31 -18.90
C PHE A 416 2.91 -15.77 -17.45
N TYR A 417 1.83 -16.11 -16.73
CA TYR A 417 1.98 -16.46 -15.32
C TYR A 417 2.64 -17.82 -15.18
N ILE A 418 3.80 -17.80 -14.53
CA ILE A 418 4.50 -18.99 -14.08
C ILE A 418 4.27 -19.02 -12.58
N GLU A 419 3.53 -20.01 -12.12
CA GLU A 419 3.47 -20.29 -10.70
C GLU A 419 4.90 -20.54 -10.25
N SER A 420 5.38 -19.83 -9.23
CA SER A 420 6.78 -19.93 -8.81
C SER A 420 7.10 -21.39 -8.43
N GLU A 421 7.64 -22.12 -9.39
CA GLU A 421 8.19 -23.46 -9.31
C GLU A 421 9.68 -23.28 -9.62
N GLU A 422 10.53 -23.40 -8.60
CA GLU A 422 11.71 -24.22 -8.85
C GLU A 422 11.15 -25.63 -9.06
N ASN A 423 11.37 -26.18 -10.25
CA ASN A 423 11.07 -27.56 -10.61
C ASN A 423 11.36 -28.49 -9.42
N GLU A 424 10.35 -29.18 -8.92
CA GLU A 424 10.57 -30.29 -7.99
C GLU A 424 11.18 -31.51 -8.71
N ASN A 425 11.53 -31.44 -10.00
CA ASN A 425 12.17 -32.52 -10.76
C ASN A 425 12.99 -32.03 -11.98
N SER A 426 14.10 -31.32 -11.78
CA SER A 426 15.16 -31.27 -12.80
C SER A 426 16.53 -30.94 -12.20
N ILE A 427 17.17 -31.92 -11.57
CA ILE A 427 18.50 -32.50 -11.90
C ILE A 427 18.68 -33.74 -11.01
#